data_AF-A0A318JUD2-F1
#
_entry.id   AF-A0A318JUD2-F1
#
_cell.length_a   1.000
_cell.length_b   1.000
_cell.length_c   1.000
_cell.angle_alpha   90.00
_cell.angle_beta   90.00
_cell.angle_gamma   90.00
#
_symmetry.space_group_name_H-M   'P 1'
#
loop_
_entity.id
_entity.type
_entity.pdbx_description
1 polymer ?
#
loop_
_entity_poly.entity_id
_entity_poly.type
_entity_poly.pdbx_seq_one_letter_code
_entity_poly.pdbx_strand_id
1 'polypeptide(L)'
;MKQQEFIKQLQDALSRLPEGERQDIIADYQEYFRDGLAAGRSEADIAAALGEPQQLARELMARHHMARWESRKSFGNLFAVVGAIAGLGFLNFMLAIPFLFYLWLLTMAALASTGILIGGLLLFGTLACNELFGWPAIHESRDVRAIWSEFAQGGPAGNIHIRGSRGETVDVVREASSGRASIHIQSRDGTVSLERNASEVLGRLQIKDETGQVDIAGLDWGLSRHGMLLTGLLLMALGGGGVFLCYLLARWTWRGLLSYGRYQLAVLDRARGAPV
;
A
#
# COMPACT_ATOMS: atom_id res chain seq x y z
N MET A 1 69.07 47.07 -4.55
CA MET A 1 68.84 46.46 -3.22
C MET A 1 69.76 45.27 -3.04
N LYS A 2 70.08 44.90 -1.79
CA LYS A 2 70.86 43.69 -1.49
C LYS A 2 69.93 42.46 -1.38
N GLN A 3 70.48 41.26 -1.54
CA GLN A 3 69.72 40.00 -1.47
C GLN A 3 68.91 39.87 -0.17
N GLN A 4 69.54 40.13 0.99
CA GLN A 4 68.89 40.00 2.30
C GLN A 4 67.67 40.93 2.45
N GLU A 5 67.74 42.12 1.85
CA GLU A 5 66.68 43.11 1.91
C GLU A 5 65.49 42.71 1.02
N PHE A 6 65.76 42.18 -0.17
CA PHE A 6 64.73 41.66 -1.07
C PHE A 6 63.98 40.47 -0.46
N ILE A 7 64.72 39.50 0.09
CA ILE A 7 64.15 38.29 0.69
C ILE A 7 63.30 38.64 1.91
N LYS A 8 63.74 39.57 2.76
CA LYS A 8 62.95 40.03 3.91
C LYS A 8 61.63 40.67 3.47
N GLN A 9 61.67 41.56 2.48
CA GLN A 9 60.46 42.20 1.96
C GLN A 9 59.51 41.20 1.27
N LEU A 10 60.05 40.21 0.57
CA LEU A 10 59.26 39.13 -0.03
C LEU A 10 58.60 38.25 1.04
N GLN A 11 59.33 37.90 2.11
CA GLN A 11 58.81 37.12 3.23
C GLN A 11 57.67 37.84 3.97
N ASP A 12 57.82 39.15 4.20
CA ASP A 12 56.80 39.99 4.82
C ASP A 12 55.55 40.09 3.92
N ALA A 13 55.75 40.25 2.61
CA ALA A 13 54.67 40.32 1.63
C ALA A 13 53.93 38.97 1.44
N LEU A 14 54.60 37.84 1.68
CA LEU A 14 54.04 36.47 1.64
C LEU A 14 53.51 35.99 3.01
N SER A 15 53.44 36.86 4.03
CA SER A 15 52.98 36.53 5.39
C SER A 15 51.57 35.92 5.47
N ARG A 16 50.75 36.06 4.43
CA ARG A 16 49.40 35.49 4.34
C ARG A 16 49.38 34.02 3.89
N LEU A 17 50.51 33.48 3.42
CA LEU A 17 50.65 32.07 3.08
C LEU A 17 51.00 31.22 4.33
N PRO A 18 50.65 29.93 4.34
CA PRO A 18 51.11 28.98 5.35
C PRO A 18 52.64 28.98 5.44
N GLU A 19 53.16 28.77 6.66
CA GLU A 19 54.59 28.90 6.93
C GLU A 19 55.48 27.98 6.08
N GLY A 20 55.06 26.73 5.85
CA GLY A 20 55.80 25.79 4.99
C GLY A 20 55.92 26.28 3.55
N GLU A 21 54.79 26.63 2.92
CA GLU A 21 54.76 27.13 1.53
C GLU A 21 55.59 28.42 1.38
N ARG A 22 55.52 29.31 2.38
CA ARG A 22 56.32 30.54 2.40
C ARG A 22 57.82 30.22 2.47
N GLN A 23 58.23 29.25 3.29
CA GLN A 23 59.65 28.87 3.40
C GLN A 23 60.16 28.24 2.10
N ASP A 24 59.36 27.40 1.44
CA ASP A 24 59.70 26.78 0.17
C ASP A 24 59.93 27.83 -0.92
N ILE A 25 58.99 28.78 -1.09
CA ILE A 25 59.12 29.88 -2.06
C ILE A 25 60.38 30.71 -1.77
N ILE A 26 60.64 31.02 -0.50
CA ILE A 26 61.82 31.82 -0.13
C ILE A 26 63.13 31.05 -0.42
N ALA A 27 63.16 29.74 -0.19
CA ALA A 27 64.32 28.90 -0.48
C ALA A 27 64.64 28.89 -1.99
N ASP A 28 63.63 28.77 -2.85
CA ASP A 28 63.80 28.80 -4.32
C ASP A 28 64.42 30.12 -4.79
N TYR A 29 63.95 31.25 -4.25
CA TYR A 29 64.52 32.55 -4.61
C TYR A 29 65.92 32.75 -4.02
N GLN A 30 66.20 32.23 -2.82
CA GLN A 30 67.56 32.26 -2.26
C GLN A 30 68.55 31.47 -3.13
N GLU A 31 68.13 30.32 -3.65
CA GLU A 31 68.89 29.52 -4.62
C GLU A 31 69.10 30.28 -5.94
N TYR A 32 68.06 30.94 -6.46
CA TYR A 32 68.18 31.77 -7.67
C TYR A 32 69.20 32.91 -7.51
N PHE A 33 69.22 33.58 -6.36
CA PHE A 33 70.23 34.60 -6.05
C PHE A 33 71.64 34.00 -5.98
N ARG A 34 71.80 32.82 -5.37
CA ARG A 34 73.09 32.11 -5.28
C ARG A 34 73.63 31.75 -6.66
N ASP A 35 72.77 31.27 -7.55
CA ASP A 35 73.15 30.89 -8.91
C ASP A 35 73.49 32.11 -9.77
N GLY A 36 72.75 33.20 -9.62
CA GLY A 36 73.05 34.46 -10.30
C GLY A 36 74.39 35.07 -9.87
N LEU A 37 74.73 34.94 -8.58
CA LEU A 37 76.04 35.36 -8.04
C LEU A 37 77.17 34.48 -8.57
N ALA A 38 76.97 33.16 -8.64
CA ALA A 38 77.94 32.22 -9.21
C ALA A 38 78.19 32.48 -10.71
N ALA A 39 77.17 32.97 -11.44
CA ALA A 39 77.28 33.42 -12.82
C ALA A 39 77.93 34.81 -13.00
N GLY A 40 78.41 35.44 -11.92
CA GLY A 40 79.12 36.72 -11.95
C GLY A 40 78.20 37.95 -12.05
N ARG A 41 76.89 37.82 -11.83
CA ARG A 41 75.96 38.96 -11.79
C ARG A 41 75.98 39.58 -10.39
N SER A 42 75.80 40.90 -10.28
CA SER A 42 75.70 41.55 -8.98
C SER A 42 74.33 41.29 -8.33
N GLU A 43 74.25 41.33 -6.99
CA GLU A 43 72.97 41.18 -6.28
C GLU A 43 71.93 42.21 -6.76
N ALA A 44 72.38 43.43 -7.07
CA ALA A 44 71.52 44.51 -7.51
C ALA A 44 70.88 44.22 -8.88
N ASP A 45 71.63 43.59 -9.79
CA ASP A 45 71.14 43.23 -11.13
C ASP A 45 70.13 42.09 -11.09
N ILE A 46 70.35 41.12 -10.19
CA ILE A 46 69.43 40.00 -9.99
C ILE A 46 68.12 40.52 -9.40
N ALA A 47 68.20 41.39 -8.40
CA ALA A 47 67.04 41.99 -7.77
C ALA A 47 66.25 42.88 -8.73
N ALA A 48 66.93 43.64 -9.60
CA ALA A 48 66.29 44.44 -10.65
C ALA A 48 65.59 43.58 -11.70
N ALA A 49 66.13 42.40 -12.03
CA ALA A 49 65.51 41.45 -12.95
C ALA A 49 64.25 40.79 -12.39
N LEU A 50 64.19 40.59 -11.07
CA LEU A 50 63.01 40.04 -10.36
C LEU A 50 61.92 41.10 -10.10
N GLY A 51 62.26 42.39 -10.17
CA GLY A 51 61.33 43.49 -9.98
C GLY A 51 61.02 43.79 -8.50
N GLU A 52 59.85 44.38 -8.24
CA GLU A 52 59.44 44.77 -6.89
C GLU A 52 58.91 43.57 -6.08
N PRO A 53 59.48 43.26 -4.89
CA PRO A 53 59.11 42.06 -4.12
C PRO A 53 57.63 42.03 -3.72
N GLN A 54 57.01 43.20 -3.53
CA GLN A 54 55.58 43.33 -3.23
C GLN A 54 54.67 43.04 -4.43
N GLN A 55 55.14 43.28 -5.66
CA GLN A 55 54.39 42.95 -6.87
C GLN A 55 54.50 41.45 -7.16
N LEU A 56 55.72 40.92 -7.04
CA LEU A 56 56.00 39.49 -7.17
C LEU A 56 55.17 38.66 -6.18
N ALA A 57 55.12 39.08 -4.90
CA ALA A 57 54.30 38.42 -3.89
C ALA A 57 52.81 38.41 -4.23
N ARG A 58 52.28 39.52 -4.79
CA ARG A 58 50.88 39.61 -5.22
C ARG A 58 50.57 38.67 -6.37
N GLU A 59 51.48 38.55 -7.34
CA GLU A 59 51.33 37.63 -8.47
C GLU A 59 51.37 36.17 -8.02
N LEU A 60 52.34 35.81 -7.17
CA LEU A 60 52.44 34.48 -6.55
C LEU A 60 51.17 34.12 -5.77
N MET A 61 50.69 35.04 -4.92
CA MET A 61 49.46 34.82 -4.15
C MET A 61 48.22 34.66 -5.04
N ALA A 62 48.10 35.43 -6.13
CA ALA A 62 46.98 35.31 -7.07
C ALA A 62 46.97 33.95 -7.76
N ARG A 63 48.13 33.45 -8.22
CA ARG A 63 48.28 32.13 -8.84
C ARG A 63 47.95 30.99 -7.85
N HIS A 64 48.44 31.09 -6.61
CA HIS A 64 48.14 30.12 -5.56
C HIS A 64 46.66 30.12 -5.15
N HIS A 65 46.02 31.29 -5.07
CA HIS A 65 44.60 31.38 -4.75
C HIS A 65 43.72 30.73 -5.81
N MET A 66 44.01 30.93 -7.11
CA MET A 66 43.28 30.28 -8.21
C MET A 66 43.42 28.75 -8.19
N ALA A 67 44.65 28.24 -8.04
CA ALA A 67 44.91 26.80 -7.96
C ALA A 67 44.23 26.13 -6.75
N ARG A 68 44.20 26.84 -5.61
CA ARG A 68 43.52 26.36 -4.38
C ARG A 68 42.00 26.45 -4.49
N TRP A 69 41.45 27.35 -5.30
CA TRP A 69 40.01 27.48 -5.53
C TRP A 69 39.47 26.35 -6.41
N GLU A 70 40.26 25.88 -7.38
CA GLU A 70 39.93 24.70 -8.18
C GLU A 70 39.99 23.40 -7.36
N SER A 71 40.98 23.26 -6.47
CA SER A 71 41.11 22.06 -5.64
C SER A 71 40.13 21.98 -4.46
N ARG A 72 39.60 23.11 -3.98
CA ARG A 72 38.56 23.15 -2.91
C ARG A 72 37.13 23.02 -3.40
N LYS A 73 36.87 22.93 -4.71
CA LYS A 73 35.59 22.37 -5.21
C LYS A 73 35.61 20.86 -4.96
N SER A 74 35.48 20.48 -3.69
CA SER A 74 35.36 19.10 -3.24
C SER A 74 34.06 18.53 -3.76
N PHE A 75 34.10 18.02 -5.00
CA PHE A 75 33.02 17.24 -5.60
C PHE A 75 32.57 16.14 -4.64
N GLY A 76 33.48 15.56 -3.85
CA GLY A 76 33.17 14.58 -2.81
C GLY A 76 32.20 15.10 -1.73
N ASN A 77 32.41 16.33 -1.22
CA ASN A 77 31.48 16.92 -0.25
C ASN A 77 30.14 17.28 -0.90
N LEU A 78 30.14 17.70 -2.17
CA LEU A 78 28.92 17.97 -2.91
C LEU A 78 28.11 16.69 -3.15
N PHE A 79 28.77 15.59 -3.52
CA PHE A 79 28.15 14.28 -3.67
C PHE A 79 27.68 13.71 -2.33
N ALA A 80 28.38 13.96 -1.22
CA ALA A 80 27.93 13.59 0.11
C ALA A 80 26.65 14.35 0.51
N VAL A 81 26.57 15.65 0.22
CA VAL A 81 25.36 16.46 0.48
C VAL A 81 24.21 16.07 -0.45
N VAL A 82 24.47 15.88 -1.75
CA VAL A 82 23.47 15.39 -2.71
C VAL A 82 22.99 13.99 -2.34
N GLY A 83 23.90 13.10 -1.94
CA GLY A 83 23.58 11.78 -1.43
C GLY A 83 22.79 11.81 -0.12
N ALA A 84 23.08 12.75 0.77
CA ALA A 84 22.31 12.94 2.00
C ALA A 84 20.89 13.46 1.71
N ILE A 85 20.73 14.42 0.79
CA ILE A 85 19.41 14.93 0.36
C ILE A 85 18.63 13.85 -0.38
N ALA A 86 19.28 13.12 -1.30
CA ALA A 86 18.69 12.00 -2.01
C ALA A 86 18.31 10.85 -1.06
N GLY A 87 19.15 10.56 -0.08
CA GLY A 87 18.90 9.56 0.97
C GLY A 87 17.75 9.96 1.87
N LEU A 88 17.64 11.24 2.26
CA LEU A 88 16.49 11.76 3.00
C LEU A 88 15.19 11.63 2.19
N GLY A 89 15.24 11.95 0.90
CA GLY A 89 14.12 11.79 -0.02
C GLY A 89 13.73 10.32 -0.21
N PHE A 90 14.70 9.43 -0.39
CA PHE A 90 14.50 7.99 -0.50
C PHE A 90 13.89 7.40 0.77
N LEU A 91 14.41 7.77 1.94
CA LEU A 91 13.89 7.28 3.22
C LEU A 91 12.46 7.78 3.49
N ASN A 92 12.17 9.04 3.13
CA ASN A 92 10.81 9.57 3.16
C ASN A 92 9.88 8.84 2.19
N PHE A 93 10.34 8.54 0.98
CA PHE A 93 9.57 7.78 -0.01
C PHE A 93 9.32 6.33 0.44
N MET A 94 10.35 5.68 0.99
CA MET A 94 10.26 4.34 1.54
C MET A 94 9.26 4.26 2.71
N LEU A 95 9.16 5.33 3.51
CA LEU A 95 8.16 5.45 4.58
C LEU A 95 6.77 5.84 4.05
N ALA A 96 6.71 6.59 2.95
CA ALA A 96 5.46 7.00 2.31
C ALA A 96 4.74 5.82 1.63
N ILE A 97 5.46 4.87 1.02
CA ILE A 97 4.87 3.69 0.37
C ILE A 97 3.94 2.89 1.30
N PRO A 98 4.37 2.39 2.48
CA PRO A 98 3.49 1.63 3.37
C PRO A 98 2.34 2.49 3.91
N PHE A 99 2.56 3.80 4.11
CA PHE A 99 1.50 4.72 4.51
C PHE A 99 0.43 4.89 3.42
N LEU A 100 0.85 5.05 2.15
CA LEU A 100 -0.05 5.12 1.00
C LEU A 100 -0.80 3.80 0.79
N PHE A 101 -0.11 2.66 0.94
CA PHE A 101 -0.73 1.35 0.87
C PHE A 101 -1.81 1.18 1.96
N TYR A 102 -1.53 1.62 3.19
CA TYR A 102 -2.51 1.65 4.26
C TYR A 102 -3.73 2.52 3.93
N LEU A 103 -3.54 3.73 3.39
CA LEU A 103 -4.65 4.60 2.98
C LEU A 103 -5.49 3.99 1.85
N TRP A 104 -4.84 3.35 0.88
CA TRP A 104 -5.50 2.65 -0.20
C TRP A 104 -6.35 1.49 0.33
N LEU A 105 -5.78 0.66 1.22
CA LEU A 105 -6.50 -0.45 1.85
C LEU A 105 -7.70 0.05 2.68
N LEU A 106 -7.52 1.14 3.43
CA LEU A 106 -8.59 1.78 4.20
C LEU A 106 -9.73 2.25 3.28
N THR A 107 -9.40 2.80 2.12
CA THR A 107 -10.38 3.23 1.12
C THR A 107 -11.15 2.03 0.56
N MET A 108 -10.46 0.95 0.19
CA MET A 108 -11.10 -0.29 -0.29
C MET A 108 -12.01 -0.91 0.77
N ALA A 109 -11.57 -0.96 2.03
CA ALA A 109 -12.38 -1.44 3.14
C ALA A 109 -13.63 -0.57 3.34
N ALA A 110 -13.52 0.75 3.21
CA ALA A 110 -14.65 1.66 3.31
C ALA A 110 -15.67 1.46 2.17
N LEU A 111 -15.20 1.30 0.93
CA LEU A 111 -16.09 0.99 -0.21
C LEU A 111 -16.79 -0.35 -0.02
N ALA A 112 -16.05 -1.40 0.36
CA ALA A 112 -16.61 -2.73 0.59
C ALA A 112 -17.67 -2.70 1.71
N SER A 113 -17.36 -2.05 2.83
CA SER A 113 -18.27 -1.91 3.97
C SER A 113 -19.53 -1.12 3.61
N THR A 114 -19.38 -0.08 2.80
CA THR A 114 -20.52 0.71 2.30
C THR A 114 -21.38 -0.13 1.37
N GLY A 115 -20.77 -0.92 0.48
CA GLY A 115 -21.49 -1.86 -0.38
C GLY A 115 -22.27 -2.91 0.40
N ILE A 116 -21.67 -3.48 1.44
CA ILE A 116 -22.33 -4.42 2.37
C ILE A 116 -23.51 -3.75 3.09
N LEU A 117 -23.33 -2.51 3.56
CA LEU A 117 -24.39 -1.74 4.22
C LEU A 117 -25.57 -1.49 3.29
N ILE A 118 -25.29 -1.01 2.07
CA ILE A 118 -26.32 -0.75 1.05
C ILE A 118 -27.04 -2.07 0.70
N GLY A 119 -26.29 -3.15 0.48
CA GLY A 119 -26.85 -4.47 0.19
C GLY A 119 -27.76 -4.97 1.32
N GLY A 120 -27.30 -4.86 2.57
CA GLY A 120 -28.11 -5.22 3.75
C GLY A 120 -29.37 -4.35 3.88
N LEU A 121 -29.25 -3.04 3.65
CA LEU A 121 -30.36 -2.10 3.71
C LEU A 121 -31.41 -2.37 2.62
N LEU A 122 -30.97 -2.65 1.39
CA LEU A 122 -31.86 -2.99 0.29
C LEU A 122 -32.56 -4.33 0.55
N LEU A 123 -31.81 -5.35 0.98
CA LEU A 123 -32.38 -6.67 1.29
C LEU A 123 -33.40 -6.58 2.43
N PHE A 124 -33.03 -5.98 3.55
CA PHE A 124 -33.93 -5.79 4.68
C PHE A 124 -35.13 -4.92 4.30
N GLY A 125 -34.90 -3.79 3.62
CA GLY A 125 -35.95 -2.86 3.23
C GLY A 125 -36.95 -3.47 2.27
N THR A 126 -36.49 -4.20 1.25
CA THR A 126 -37.38 -4.89 0.29
C THR A 126 -38.24 -5.96 0.97
N LEU A 127 -37.65 -6.77 1.84
CA LEU A 127 -38.38 -7.81 2.57
C LEU A 127 -39.34 -7.21 3.62
N ALA A 128 -38.90 -6.22 4.38
CA ALA A 128 -39.73 -5.56 5.39
C ALA A 128 -40.91 -4.80 4.75
N CYS A 129 -40.69 -4.11 3.63
CA CYS A 129 -41.76 -3.47 2.87
C CYS A 129 -42.73 -4.49 2.26
N ASN A 130 -42.23 -5.64 1.80
CA ASN A 130 -43.07 -6.72 1.33
C ASN A 130 -43.97 -7.27 2.46
N GLU A 131 -43.44 -7.47 3.66
CA GLU A 131 -44.22 -7.95 4.81
C GLU A 131 -45.25 -6.92 5.30
N LEU A 132 -44.88 -5.64 5.37
CA LEU A 132 -45.75 -4.60 5.93
C LEU A 132 -46.80 -4.08 4.92
N PHE A 133 -46.44 -4.02 3.64
CA PHE A 133 -47.25 -3.34 2.62
C PHE A 133 -47.54 -4.21 1.39
N GLY A 134 -47.01 -5.45 1.33
CA GLY A 134 -47.17 -6.33 0.17
C GLY A 134 -46.41 -5.88 -1.09
N TRP A 135 -45.53 -4.88 -0.97
CA TRP A 135 -44.84 -4.25 -2.09
C TRP A 135 -43.34 -4.03 -1.79
N PRO A 136 -42.41 -4.28 -2.73
CA PRO A 136 -42.64 -4.83 -4.08
C PRO A 136 -43.17 -6.26 -4.01
N ALA A 137 -44.00 -6.65 -4.98
CA ALA A 137 -44.44 -8.04 -5.09
C ALA A 137 -43.21 -8.89 -5.47
N ILE A 138 -42.61 -9.55 -4.47
CA ILE A 138 -41.52 -10.49 -4.70
C ILE A 138 -42.17 -11.75 -5.26
N HIS A 139 -42.45 -11.73 -6.56
CA HIS A 139 -42.71 -12.97 -7.28
C HIS A 139 -41.42 -13.79 -7.15
N GLU A 140 -41.48 -14.91 -6.43
CA GLU A 140 -40.42 -15.92 -6.46
C GLU A 140 -40.01 -16.09 -7.91
N SER A 141 -38.82 -15.58 -8.27
CA SER A 141 -38.39 -15.65 -9.65
C SER A 141 -38.33 -17.12 -10.02
N ARG A 142 -39.04 -17.46 -11.09
CA ARG A 142 -38.97 -18.78 -11.72
C ARG A 142 -37.53 -19.20 -12.01
N ASP A 143 -36.54 -18.30 -11.92
CA ASP A 143 -35.14 -18.46 -12.29
C ASP A 143 -34.31 -19.28 -11.29
N VAL A 144 -34.54 -19.18 -9.97
CA VAL A 144 -33.89 -20.11 -9.02
C VAL A 144 -34.49 -21.51 -9.16
N ARG A 145 -35.79 -21.58 -9.47
CA ARG A 145 -36.45 -22.79 -9.93
C ARG A 145 -35.89 -23.26 -11.27
N ALA A 146 -35.48 -22.35 -12.17
CA ALA A 146 -35.05 -22.65 -13.52
C ALA A 146 -33.73 -23.42 -13.54
N ILE A 147 -32.76 -23.02 -12.71
CA ILE A 147 -31.46 -23.70 -12.56
C ILE A 147 -31.67 -25.17 -12.16
N TRP A 148 -32.60 -25.44 -11.23
CA TRP A 148 -32.98 -26.82 -10.87
C TRP A 148 -33.99 -27.46 -11.83
N SER A 149 -34.68 -26.67 -12.65
CA SER A 149 -35.64 -27.15 -13.65
C SER A 149 -35.00 -27.53 -14.97
N GLU A 150 -33.86 -26.95 -15.35
CA GLU A 150 -33.06 -27.42 -16.50
C GLU A 150 -32.49 -28.81 -16.22
N PHE A 151 -32.05 -29.06 -14.97
CA PHE A 151 -31.77 -30.42 -14.51
C PHE A 151 -33.04 -31.30 -14.42
N ALA A 152 -34.23 -30.72 -14.28
CA ALA A 152 -35.49 -31.45 -14.29
C ALA A 152 -36.01 -31.78 -15.71
N GLN A 153 -35.64 -30.99 -16.72
CA GLN A 153 -36.03 -31.19 -18.11
C GLN A 153 -35.04 -32.08 -18.90
N GLY A 154 -33.82 -32.26 -18.39
CA GLY A 154 -32.81 -33.14 -18.99
C GLY A 154 -32.76 -34.57 -18.44
N GLY A 155 -33.52 -34.91 -17.40
CA GLY A 155 -33.59 -36.26 -16.85
C GLY A 155 -34.53 -37.17 -17.65
N PRO A 156 -34.28 -38.49 -17.74
CA PRO A 156 -35.07 -39.41 -18.55
C PRO A 156 -36.57 -39.27 -18.25
N ALA A 157 -37.37 -38.99 -19.28
CA ALA A 157 -38.79 -38.67 -19.23
C ALA A 157 -39.70 -39.89 -18.91
N GLY A 158 -39.23 -40.84 -18.10
CA GLY A 158 -39.94 -42.07 -17.79
C GLY A 158 -39.97 -42.32 -16.29
N ASN A 159 -41.09 -42.85 -15.80
CA ASN A 159 -41.10 -43.47 -14.49
C ASN A 159 -40.11 -44.64 -14.50
N ILE A 160 -39.16 -44.64 -13.57
CA ILE A 160 -38.17 -45.70 -13.47
C ILE A 160 -38.67 -46.68 -12.40
N HIS A 161 -38.94 -47.91 -12.82
CA HIS A 161 -39.31 -49.01 -11.94
C HIS A 161 -38.18 -50.04 -11.95
N ILE A 162 -37.46 -50.16 -10.84
CA ILE A 162 -36.41 -51.17 -10.66
C ILE A 162 -36.96 -52.22 -9.70
N ARG A 163 -36.95 -53.48 -10.11
CA ARG A 163 -37.36 -54.61 -9.27
C ARG A 163 -36.17 -55.53 -9.01
N GLY A 164 -35.83 -55.74 -7.76
CA GLY A 164 -34.81 -56.66 -7.31
C GLY A 164 -35.28 -58.12 -7.34
N SER A 165 -34.36 -59.06 -7.52
CA SER A 165 -34.63 -60.50 -7.54
C SER A 165 -35.17 -61.07 -6.22
N ARG A 166 -35.05 -60.30 -5.13
CA ARG A 166 -35.47 -60.68 -3.76
C ARG A 166 -36.74 -59.98 -3.28
N GLY A 167 -37.44 -59.25 -4.16
CA GLY A 167 -38.71 -58.57 -3.87
C GLY A 167 -38.60 -57.07 -3.54
N GLU A 168 -37.40 -56.51 -3.57
CA GLU A 168 -37.15 -55.08 -3.40
C GLU A 168 -37.65 -54.27 -4.62
N THR A 169 -38.21 -53.08 -4.40
CA THR A 169 -38.64 -52.18 -5.48
C THR A 169 -38.11 -50.77 -5.28
N VAL A 170 -37.74 -50.13 -6.39
CA VAL A 170 -37.40 -48.71 -6.45
C VAL A 170 -38.23 -48.08 -7.55
N ASP A 171 -39.18 -47.24 -7.14
CA ASP A 171 -40.10 -46.54 -8.03
C ASP A 171 -39.79 -45.05 -8.00
N VAL A 172 -39.28 -44.54 -9.12
CA VAL A 172 -39.09 -43.10 -9.35
C VAL A 172 -40.21 -42.64 -10.26
N VAL A 173 -41.21 -41.97 -9.68
CA VAL A 173 -42.39 -41.49 -10.40
C VAL A 173 -42.35 -39.97 -10.49
N ARG A 174 -42.53 -39.44 -11.69
CA ARG A 174 -42.64 -38.00 -11.94
C ARG A 174 -43.97 -37.70 -12.61
N GLU A 175 -44.84 -37.00 -11.90
CA GLU A 175 -46.17 -36.66 -12.38
C GLU A 175 -46.15 -35.29 -13.05
N ALA A 176 -46.21 -35.26 -14.38
CA ALA A 176 -46.07 -34.04 -15.18
C ALA A 176 -47.21 -33.02 -14.99
N SER A 177 -48.40 -33.48 -14.56
CA SER A 177 -49.58 -32.64 -14.30
C SER A 177 -49.52 -31.90 -12.96
N SER A 178 -48.91 -32.51 -11.94
CA SER A 178 -48.79 -31.95 -10.58
C SER A 178 -47.38 -31.42 -10.26
N GLY A 179 -46.40 -31.69 -11.13
CA GLY A 179 -44.99 -31.38 -10.92
C GLY A 179 -44.38 -32.14 -9.73
N ARG A 180 -45.06 -33.19 -9.28
CA ARG A 180 -44.69 -34.01 -8.13
C ARG A 180 -43.67 -35.06 -8.55
N ALA A 181 -42.55 -35.09 -7.85
CA ALA A 181 -41.54 -36.14 -7.99
C ALA A 181 -41.52 -36.97 -6.71
N SER A 182 -41.76 -38.27 -6.82
CA SER A 182 -41.70 -39.20 -5.70
C SER A 182 -40.72 -40.33 -6.00
N ILE A 183 -39.84 -40.61 -5.05
CA ILE A 183 -38.96 -41.78 -5.06
C ILE A 183 -39.44 -42.67 -3.93
N HIS A 184 -39.90 -43.88 -4.24
CA HIS A 184 -40.30 -44.88 -3.27
C HIS A 184 -39.35 -46.08 -3.36
N ILE A 185 -38.71 -46.41 -2.26
CA ILE A 185 -37.81 -47.55 -2.13
C ILE A 185 -38.44 -48.49 -1.10
N GLN A 186 -38.76 -49.71 -1.51
CA GLN A 186 -39.30 -50.74 -0.64
C GLN A 186 -38.31 -51.91 -0.55
N SER A 187 -37.90 -52.22 0.68
CA SER A 187 -37.07 -53.37 1.02
C SER A 187 -37.78 -54.25 2.05
N ARG A 188 -37.18 -55.41 2.40
CA ARG A 188 -37.68 -56.29 3.46
C ARG A 188 -37.60 -55.63 4.84
N ASP A 189 -36.60 -54.79 5.03
CA ASP A 189 -36.28 -54.13 6.29
C ASP A 189 -36.86 -52.69 6.34
N GLY A 190 -37.90 -52.39 5.57
CA GLY A 190 -38.58 -51.09 5.59
C GLY A 190 -38.71 -50.37 4.24
N THR A 191 -39.30 -49.18 4.31
CA THR A 191 -39.62 -48.33 3.16
C THR A 191 -39.03 -46.93 3.33
N VAL A 192 -38.44 -46.39 2.27
CA VAL A 192 -37.99 -44.99 2.18
C VAL A 192 -38.78 -44.30 1.08
N SER A 193 -39.51 -43.25 1.42
CA SER A 193 -40.17 -42.37 0.45
C SER A 193 -39.60 -40.96 0.50
N LEU A 194 -39.25 -40.43 -0.66
CA LEU A 194 -38.96 -39.02 -0.87
C LEU A 194 -40.05 -38.45 -1.75
N GLU A 195 -40.72 -37.40 -1.31
CA GLU A 195 -41.73 -36.70 -2.10
C GLU A 195 -41.41 -35.22 -2.17
N ARG A 196 -41.43 -34.67 -3.39
CA ARG A 196 -41.28 -33.24 -3.65
C ARG A 196 -42.43 -32.79 -4.53
N ASN A 197 -43.33 -31.99 -3.98
CA ASN A 197 -44.41 -31.37 -4.73
C ASN A 197 -43.91 -30.09 -5.40
N ALA A 198 -44.40 -29.74 -6.59
CA ALA A 198 -44.10 -28.46 -7.18
C ALA A 198 -44.69 -27.31 -6.36
N SER A 199 -45.86 -27.48 -5.72
CA SER A 199 -46.51 -26.39 -4.96
C SER A 199 -45.92 -26.15 -3.57
N GLU A 200 -45.22 -27.12 -2.99
CA GLU A 200 -44.64 -27.02 -1.65
C GLU A 200 -43.11 -26.96 -1.74
N VAL A 201 -42.52 -25.97 -1.06
CA VAL A 201 -41.06 -25.75 -1.03
C VAL A 201 -40.33 -26.90 -0.32
N LEU A 202 -41.03 -27.62 0.56
CA LEU A 202 -40.46 -28.61 1.47
C LEU A 202 -40.57 -30.01 0.87
N GLY A 203 -39.43 -30.60 0.52
CA GLY A 203 -39.35 -32.04 0.27
C GLY A 203 -39.56 -32.80 1.58
N ARG A 204 -40.36 -33.86 1.55
CA ARG A 204 -40.56 -34.76 2.68
C ARG A 204 -39.76 -36.03 2.46
N LEU A 205 -38.90 -36.37 3.41
CA LEU A 205 -38.22 -37.66 3.48
C LEU A 205 -38.86 -38.45 4.62
N GLN A 206 -39.47 -39.59 4.28
CA GLN A 206 -40.02 -40.51 5.26
C GLN A 206 -39.25 -41.83 5.18
N ILE A 207 -38.76 -42.29 6.32
CA ILE A 207 -38.09 -43.58 6.47
C ILE A 207 -38.92 -44.37 7.47
N LYS A 208 -39.40 -45.53 7.08
CA LYS A 208 -40.25 -46.39 7.92
C LYS A 208 -39.65 -47.78 7.98
N ASP A 209 -39.39 -48.27 9.18
CA ASP A 209 -38.85 -49.60 9.46
C ASP A 209 -39.76 -50.30 10.50
N GLU A 210 -39.54 -51.59 10.77
CA GLU A 210 -40.27 -52.41 11.75
C GLU A 210 -40.23 -51.83 13.18
N THR A 211 -39.21 -51.02 13.47
CA THR A 211 -38.96 -50.43 14.80
C THR A 211 -39.46 -48.98 14.94
N GLY A 212 -39.90 -48.32 13.87
CA GLY A 212 -40.39 -46.94 13.93
C GLY A 212 -40.43 -46.19 12.59
N GLN A 213 -41.03 -44.99 12.60
CA GLN A 213 -41.09 -44.09 11.45
C GLN A 213 -40.36 -42.78 11.76
N VAL A 214 -39.45 -42.39 10.88
CA VAL A 214 -38.72 -41.12 10.91
C VAL A 214 -39.22 -40.26 9.76
N ASP A 215 -39.98 -39.22 10.09
CA ASP A 215 -40.41 -38.19 9.16
C ASP A 215 -39.50 -36.97 9.30
N ILE A 216 -38.69 -36.72 8.26
CA ILE A 216 -37.94 -35.49 8.11
C ILE A 216 -38.73 -34.61 7.14
N ALA A 217 -39.59 -33.78 7.72
CA ALA A 217 -40.31 -32.73 7.01
C ALA A 217 -39.49 -31.43 7.05
N GLY A 218 -39.14 -30.89 5.88
CA GLY A 218 -38.53 -29.56 5.77
C GLY A 218 -37.01 -29.54 5.58
N LEU A 219 -36.50 -30.31 4.64
CA LEU A 219 -35.17 -30.06 4.06
C LEU A 219 -35.20 -28.76 3.23
N ASP A 220 -35.17 -27.62 3.90
CA ASP A 220 -35.00 -26.30 3.29
C ASP A 220 -33.50 -26.07 3.06
N TRP A 221 -33.04 -26.23 1.82
CA TRP A 221 -31.71 -25.77 1.41
C TRP A 221 -31.70 -24.27 1.07
N GLY A 222 -32.82 -23.56 1.28
CA GLY A 222 -32.92 -22.11 1.24
C GLY A 222 -32.82 -21.48 2.63
N LEU A 223 -32.33 -20.24 2.70
CA LEU A 223 -32.50 -19.42 3.91
C LEU A 223 -33.99 -19.08 4.04
N SER A 224 -34.66 -19.63 5.05
CA SER A 224 -36.05 -19.27 5.40
C SER A 224 -36.28 -17.75 5.38
N ARG A 225 -37.50 -17.28 5.06
CA ARG A 225 -37.80 -15.82 4.98
C ARG A 225 -37.36 -15.03 6.21
N HIS A 226 -37.56 -15.60 7.41
CA HIS A 226 -37.12 -15.02 8.67
C HIS A 226 -35.58 -15.01 8.78
N GLY A 227 -34.92 -16.08 8.31
CA GLY A 227 -33.46 -16.13 8.15
C GLY A 227 -32.93 -15.06 7.19
N MET A 228 -33.65 -14.74 6.12
CA MET A 228 -33.26 -13.70 5.16
C MET A 228 -33.36 -12.29 5.75
N LEU A 229 -34.39 -12.02 6.55
CA LEU A 229 -34.51 -10.77 7.32
C LEU A 229 -33.39 -10.61 8.35
N LEU A 230 -33.08 -11.69 9.10
CA LEU A 230 -31.96 -11.72 10.04
C LEU A 230 -30.62 -11.51 9.33
N THR A 231 -30.46 -12.10 8.14
CA THR A 231 -29.25 -11.91 7.31
C THR A 231 -29.13 -10.46 6.85
N GLY A 232 -30.22 -9.82 6.43
CA GLY A 232 -30.24 -8.40 6.09
C GLY A 232 -29.82 -7.49 7.25
N LEU A 233 -30.36 -7.73 8.46
CA LEU A 233 -29.98 -7.01 9.68
C LEU A 233 -28.50 -7.23 10.04
N LEU A 234 -28.01 -8.46 9.92
CA LEU A 234 -26.63 -8.79 10.21
C LEU A 234 -25.67 -8.12 9.23
N LEU A 235 -26.01 -8.09 7.93
CA LEU A 235 -25.25 -7.36 6.92
C LEU A 235 -25.26 -5.84 7.17
N MET A 236 -26.39 -5.26 7.59
CA MET A 236 -26.44 -3.85 7.98
C MET A 236 -25.57 -3.57 9.21
N ALA A 237 -25.59 -4.44 10.22
CA ALA A 237 -24.74 -4.30 11.40
C ALA A 237 -23.24 -4.40 11.06
N LEU A 238 -22.86 -5.37 10.23
CA LEU A 238 -21.48 -5.53 9.76
C LEU A 238 -21.03 -4.36 8.88
N GLY A 239 -21.84 -3.98 7.90
CA GLY A 239 -21.54 -2.84 7.01
C GLY A 239 -21.49 -1.52 7.76
N GLY A 240 -22.42 -1.29 8.69
CA GLY A 240 -22.45 -0.11 9.56
C GLY A 240 -21.24 -0.05 10.49
N GLY A 241 -20.92 -1.16 11.16
CA GLY A 241 -19.75 -1.28 12.02
C GLY A 241 -18.44 -1.05 11.26
N GLY A 242 -18.30 -1.61 10.05
CA GLY A 242 -17.12 -1.42 9.23
C GLY A 242 -16.96 0.02 8.72
N VAL A 243 -18.05 0.69 8.31
CA VAL A 243 -18.01 2.12 7.92
C VAL A 243 -17.64 2.99 9.12
N PHE A 244 -18.22 2.71 10.29
CA PHE A 244 -17.91 3.42 11.52
C PHE A 244 -16.44 3.26 11.94
N LEU A 245 -15.90 2.03 11.86
CA LEU A 245 -14.49 1.76 12.13
C LEU A 245 -13.58 2.48 11.13
N CYS A 246 -13.90 2.44 9.83
CA CYS A 246 -13.13 3.15 8.80
C CYS A 246 -13.14 4.66 9.04
N TYR A 247 -14.28 5.24 9.43
CA TYR A 247 -14.39 6.65 9.79
C TYR A 247 -13.53 6.99 11.02
N LEU A 248 -13.54 6.15 12.05
CA LEU A 248 -12.71 6.32 13.24
C LEU A 248 -11.22 6.31 12.89
N LEU A 249 -10.79 5.33 12.10
CA LEU A 249 -9.41 5.21 11.64
C LEU A 249 -9.01 6.42 10.79
N ALA A 250 -9.86 6.85 9.84
CA ALA A 250 -9.63 8.05 9.02
C ALA A 250 -9.55 9.33 9.88
N ARG A 251 -10.37 9.43 10.93
CA ARG A 251 -10.31 10.56 11.86
C ARG A 251 -9.03 10.57 12.69
N TRP A 252 -8.55 9.39 13.09
CA TRP A 252 -7.28 9.26 13.82
C TRP A 252 -6.09 9.58 12.92
N THR A 253 -6.08 9.09 11.68
CA THR A 253 -5.02 9.38 10.72
C THR A 253 -4.97 10.86 10.37
N TRP A 254 -6.13 11.51 10.17
CA TRP A 254 -6.21 12.95 9.96
C TRP A 254 -5.67 13.76 11.15
N ARG A 255 -5.99 13.35 12.38
CA ARG A 255 -5.45 13.98 13.60
C ARG A 255 -3.94 13.78 13.73
N GLY A 256 -3.44 12.60 13.40
CA GLY A 256 -2.00 12.33 13.36
C GLY A 256 -1.30 13.23 12.34
N LEU A 257 -1.85 13.34 11.13
CA LEU A 257 -1.32 14.17 10.05
C LEU A 257 -1.32 15.67 10.43
N LEU A 258 -2.41 16.17 11.02
CA LEU A 258 -2.48 17.54 11.53
C LEU A 258 -1.47 17.78 12.65
N SER A 259 -1.28 16.81 13.55
CA SER A 259 -0.31 16.94 14.65
C SER A 259 1.12 17.00 14.12
N TYR A 260 1.44 16.18 13.11
CA TYR A 260 2.73 16.22 12.43
C TYR A 260 2.94 17.54 11.69
N GLY A 261 1.94 18.03 10.95
CA GLY A 261 2.00 19.32 10.25
C GLY A 261 2.21 20.49 11.22
N ARG A 262 1.51 20.51 12.35
CA ARG A 262 1.69 21.54 13.39
C ARG A 262 3.08 21.47 14.02
N TYR A 263 3.63 20.28 14.23
CA TYR A 263 4.99 20.13 14.72
C TYR A 263 6.02 20.70 13.74
N GLN A 264 5.91 20.41 12.44
CA GLN A 264 6.82 20.97 11.44
C GLN A 264 6.71 22.50 11.34
N LEU A 265 5.50 23.04 11.37
CA LEU A 265 5.29 24.49 11.40
C LEU A 265 5.93 25.13 12.64
N ALA A 266 5.76 24.53 13.82
CA ALA A 266 6.37 25.02 15.05
C ALA A 266 7.91 24.98 15.01
N VAL A 267 8.51 23.99 14.37
CA VAL A 267 9.97 23.91 14.16
C VAL A 267 10.44 25.02 13.21
N LEU A 268 9.70 25.27 12.12
CA LEU A 268 10.03 26.34 11.17
C LEU A 268 9.90 27.74 11.77
N ASP A 269 8.88 27.97 12.59
CA ASP A 269 8.72 29.23 13.32
C ASP A 269 9.86 29.44 14.32
N ARG A 270 10.29 28.39 15.03
CA ARG A 270 11.43 28.45 15.95
C ARG A 270 12.75 28.75 15.22
N ALA A 271 12.93 28.21 14.01
CA ALA A 271 14.09 28.49 13.18
C ALA A 271 14.10 29.93 12.62
N ARG A 272 12.93 30.51 12.35
CA ARG A 272 12.81 31.91 11.90
C ARG A 272 12.96 32.94 13.01
N GLY A 273 12.69 32.55 14.26
CA GLY A 273 12.73 33.42 15.44
C GLY A 273 14.07 33.46 16.20
N ALA A 274 15.10 32.74 15.75
CA ALA A 274 16.41 32.76 16.40
C ALA A 274 17.16 34.06 16.03
N PRO A 275 17.53 34.93 17.00
CA PRO A 275 18.36 36.09 16.71
C PRO A 275 19.76 35.62 16.26
N VAL A 276 20.24 36.21 15.17
CA VAL A 276 21.58 36.02 14.57
C VAL A 276 22.66 36.53 15.51
#